data_AF-A0A1B9GLV8-F1
#
_entry.id   AF-A0A1B9GLV8-F1
#
_cell.length_a   1.000
_cell.length_b   1.000
_cell.length_c   1.000
_cell.angle_alpha   90.00
_cell.angle_beta   90.00
_cell.angle_gamma   90.00
#
_symmetry.space_group_name_H-M   'P 1'
#
loop_
_entity.id
_entity.type
_entity.pdbx_description
1 polymer ?
#
loop_
_entity_poly.entity_id
_entity_poly.type
_entity_poly.pdbx_seq_one_letter_code
_entity_poly.pdbx_strand_id
1 'polypeptide(L)'
;MSRRTTDYDRPHPKVGLGSLVAIGLTAGLLGVAVMTVGEKAEQATTKRPDSHVPGLTLARLLGRPDTEKEKLNLIMHYGQGAVLGVVRAALSVYGMRGPFVDFILTGMRLSVDQTLENWVGSGALPWTWPVNEQVIDILHKGVFAFATGYICDYWFQ
;
A
#
# COMPACT_ATOMS: atom_id res chain seq x y z
N MET A 1 10.31 -18.16 11.65
CA MET A 1 10.83 -16.97 10.94
C MET A 1 10.66 -15.76 11.86
N SER A 2 11.74 -15.15 12.34
CA SER A 2 11.64 -14.05 13.30
C SER A 2 11.56 -12.71 12.56
N ARG A 3 10.35 -12.12 12.43
CA ARG A 3 10.15 -10.75 11.92
C ARG A 3 10.53 -9.68 12.96
N ARG A 4 11.59 -9.92 13.72
CA ARG A 4 12.12 -8.94 14.68
C ARG A 4 12.56 -7.71 13.91
N THR A 5 12.34 -6.56 14.55
CA THR A 5 12.87 -5.26 14.09
C THR A 5 14.37 -5.32 13.89
N THR A 6 14.85 -4.45 12.99
CA THR A 6 16.22 -4.31 12.48
C THR A 6 17.30 -4.97 13.33
N ASP A 7 17.94 -5.99 12.76
CA ASP A 7 19.14 -6.62 13.30
C ASP A 7 20.36 -5.99 12.64
N TYR A 8 21.10 -5.16 13.39
CA TYR A 8 22.27 -4.41 12.89
C TYR A 8 23.44 -5.31 12.51
N ASP A 9 23.53 -6.49 13.11
CA ASP A 9 24.66 -7.41 12.94
C ASP A 9 24.45 -8.38 11.77
N ARG A 10 23.28 -8.34 11.13
CA ARG A 10 22.95 -9.22 10.01
C ARG A 10 23.60 -8.73 8.71
N PRO A 11 24.31 -9.61 7.96
CA PRO A 11 24.81 -9.27 6.64
C PRO A 11 23.67 -8.88 5.69
N HIS A 12 23.84 -7.79 4.95
CA HIS A 12 22.89 -7.42 3.91
C HIS A 12 22.91 -8.46 2.77
N PRO A 13 21.76 -8.99 2.35
CA PRO A 13 21.69 -9.88 1.21
C PRO A 13 22.21 -9.16 -0.04
N LYS A 14 23.09 -9.82 -0.78
CA LYS A 14 23.60 -9.33 -2.06
C LYS A 14 22.58 -9.64 -3.15
N VAL A 15 21.65 -8.72 -3.37
CA VAL A 15 20.62 -8.82 -4.41
C VAL A 15 20.84 -7.79 -5.50
N GLY A 16 20.76 -8.25 -6.76
CA GLY A 16 20.82 -7.34 -7.91
C GLY A 16 19.59 -6.43 -7.97
N LEU A 17 19.75 -5.25 -8.55
CA LEU A 17 18.68 -4.26 -8.69
C LEU A 17 17.42 -4.84 -9.35
N GLY A 18 17.59 -5.64 -10.41
CA GLY A 18 16.46 -6.28 -11.09
C GLY A 18 15.67 -7.24 -10.19
N SER A 19 16.36 -8.04 -9.37
CA SER A 19 15.71 -8.94 -8.40
C SER A 19 15.00 -8.16 -7.30
N LEU A 20 15.62 -7.10 -6.78
CA LEU A 20 15.00 -6.22 -5.79
C LEU A 20 13.69 -5.64 -6.32
N VAL A 21 13.73 -5.08 -7.53
CA VAL A 21 12.54 -4.50 -8.18
C VAL A 21 11.49 -5.58 -8.42
N ALA A 22 11.84 -6.73 -8.98
CA ALA A 22 10.88 -7.80 -9.26
C ALA A 22 10.19 -8.34 -8.00
N ILE A 23 10.96 -8.57 -6.93
CA ILE A 23 10.44 -9.02 -5.63
C ILE A 23 9.54 -7.92 -5.04
N GLY A 24 9.98 -6.66 -5.08
CA GLY A 24 9.22 -5.55 -4.55
C GLY A 24 7.89 -5.32 -5.28
N LEU A 25 7.91 -5.33 -6.62
CA LEU A 25 6.69 -5.26 -7.43
C LEU A 25 5.75 -6.41 -7.07
N THR A 26 6.25 -7.64 -7.02
CA THR A 26 5.45 -8.83 -6.68
C THR A 26 4.85 -8.71 -5.29
N ALA A 27 5.64 -8.33 -4.29
CA ALA A 27 5.19 -8.15 -2.92
C ALA A 27 4.12 -7.06 -2.81
N GLY A 28 4.31 -5.93 -3.50
CA GLY A 28 3.35 -4.83 -3.53
C GLY A 28 2.03 -5.22 -4.19
N LEU A 29 2.07 -5.91 -5.33
CA LEU A 29 0.87 -6.40 -6.02
C LEU A 29 0.10 -7.41 -5.14
N LEU A 30 0.80 -8.36 -4.51
CA LEU A 30 0.19 -9.32 -3.60
C LEU A 30 -0.36 -8.64 -2.34
N GLY A 31 0.33 -7.63 -1.81
CA GLY A 31 -0.16 -6.83 -0.70
C GLY A 31 -1.48 -6.13 -1.03
N VAL A 32 -1.61 -5.56 -2.23
CA VAL A 32 -2.86 -4.97 -2.71
C VAL A 32 -3.95 -6.03 -2.83
N ALA A 33 -3.64 -7.19 -3.40
CA ALA A 33 -4.61 -8.29 -3.51
C ALA A 33 -5.14 -8.72 -2.12
N VAL A 34 -4.27 -8.88 -1.12
CA VAL A 34 -4.66 -9.22 0.26
C VAL A 34 -5.52 -8.12 0.88
N MET A 35 -5.13 -6.85 0.71
CA MET A 35 -5.92 -5.70 1.16
C MET A 35 -7.31 -5.70 0.53
N THR A 36 -7.40 -5.86 -0.79
CA THR A 36 -8.67 -5.87 -1.52
C THR A 36 -9.58 -7.01 -1.09
N VAL A 37 -9.05 -8.21 -0.83
CA VAL A 37 -9.85 -9.31 -0.25
C VAL A 37 -10.40 -8.91 1.12
N GLY A 38 -9.59 -8.26 1.96
CA GLY A 38 -10.02 -7.72 3.25
C GLY A 38 -11.13 -6.67 3.10
N GLU A 39 -10.97 -5.72 2.18
CA GLU A 39 -11.96 -4.69 1.87
C GLU A 39 -13.28 -5.31 1.42
N LYS A 40 -13.24 -6.30 0.50
CA LYS A 40 -14.44 -6.98 0.02
C LYS A 40 -15.13 -7.78 1.13
N ALA A 41 -14.37 -8.40 2.03
CA ALA A 41 -14.92 -9.09 3.18
C ALA A 41 -15.58 -8.10 4.17
N GLU A 42 -14.93 -6.98 4.47
CA GLU A 42 -15.49 -5.89 5.28
C GLU A 42 -16.80 -5.38 4.68
N GLN A 43 -16.77 -4.96 3.41
CA GLN A 43 -17.94 -4.44 2.70
C GLN A 43 -19.09 -5.43 2.61
N ALA A 44 -18.82 -6.73 2.47
CA ALA A 44 -19.86 -7.76 2.47
C ALA A 44 -20.63 -7.79 3.80
N THR A 45 -19.97 -7.47 4.92
CA THR A 45 -20.56 -7.42 6.25
C THR A 45 -21.20 -6.06 6.57
N THR A 46 -20.51 -4.95 6.29
CA THR A 46 -20.94 -3.59 6.63
C THR A 46 -21.89 -2.98 5.62
N LYS A 47 -21.99 -3.57 4.41
CA LYS A 47 -22.71 -3.04 3.25
C LYS A 47 -22.20 -1.68 2.76
N ARG A 48 -20.98 -1.30 3.16
CA ARG A 48 -20.33 -0.08 2.69
C ARG A 48 -20.04 -0.18 1.18
N PRO A 49 -20.31 0.88 0.40
CA PRO A 49 -19.99 0.89 -1.04
C PRO A 49 -18.47 0.97 -1.29
N ASP A 50 -18.08 0.75 -2.54
CA ASP A 50 -16.71 0.96 -2.99
C ASP A 50 -16.30 2.44 -2.93
N SER A 51 -15.05 2.68 -2.56
CA SER A 51 -14.44 4.01 -2.73
C SER A 51 -13.90 4.12 -4.15
N HIS A 52 -14.27 5.20 -4.82
CA HIS A 52 -13.76 5.56 -6.14
C HIS A 52 -12.80 6.76 -6.11
N VAL A 53 -12.45 7.25 -4.92
CA VAL A 53 -11.53 8.39 -4.76
C VAL A 53 -10.17 8.11 -5.42
N PRO A 54 -9.54 6.91 -5.28
CA PRO A 54 -8.30 6.60 -5.99
C PRO A 54 -8.46 6.63 -7.52
N GLY A 55 -9.55 6.08 -8.04
CA GLY A 55 -9.86 6.09 -9.48
C GLY A 55 -10.09 7.49 -10.04
N LEU A 56 -10.81 8.35 -9.32
CA LEU A 56 -10.99 9.77 -9.66
C LEU A 56 -9.65 10.51 -9.61
N THR A 57 -8.81 10.20 -8.62
CA THR A 57 -7.48 10.79 -8.49
C THR A 57 -6.63 10.49 -9.71
N LEU A 58 -6.57 9.21 -10.10
CA LEU A 58 -5.81 8.82 -11.28
C LEU A 58 -6.41 9.38 -12.57
N ALA A 59 -7.75 9.45 -12.68
CA ALA A 59 -8.41 10.08 -13.83
C ALA A 59 -7.94 11.52 -14.00
N ARG A 60 -7.98 12.31 -12.92
CA ARG A 60 -7.57 13.72 -12.94
C ARG A 60 -6.08 13.91 -13.18
N LEU A 61 -5.22 13.08 -12.57
CA LEU A 61 -3.77 13.10 -12.84
C LEU A 61 -3.43 12.84 -14.30
N LEU A 62 -4.23 12.00 -14.98
CA LEU A 62 -4.03 11.63 -16.38
C LEU A 62 -4.85 12.49 -17.37
N GLY A 63 -5.61 13.48 -16.89
CA GLY A 63 -6.54 14.26 -17.74
C GLY A 63 -7.64 13.41 -18.39
N ARG A 64 -8.06 12.33 -17.74
CA ARG A 64 -9.10 11.41 -18.19
C ARG A 64 -10.47 11.77 -17.59
N PRO A 65 -11.58 11.40 -18.25
CA PRO A 65 -12.93 11.61 -17.71
C PRO A 65 -13.17 10.85 -16.40
N ASP A 66 -13.90 11.46 -15.47
CA ASP A 66 -14.31 10.83 -14.19
C ASP A 66 -15.19 9.58 -14.40
N THR A 67 -15.76 9.38 -15.60
CA THR A 67 -16.49 8.15 -15.96
C THR A 67 -15.59 6.92 -16.03
N GLU A 68 -14.26 7.08 -16.21
CA GLU A 68 -13.30 5.97 -16.22
C GLU A 68 -12.86 5.53 -14.80
N LYS A 69 -13.38 6.15 -13.74
CA LYS A 69 -12.93 5.95 -12.36
C LYS A 69 -12.88 4.49 -11.92
N GLU A 70 -13.81 3.63 -12.35
CA GLU A 70 -13.86 2.22 -11.90
C GLU A 70 -12.63 1.43 -12.37
N LYS A 71 -12.30 1.55 -13.67
CA LYS A 71 -11.09 0.92 -14.24
C LYS A 71 -9.82 1.52 -13.63
N LEU A 72 -9.80 2.84 -13.48
CA LEU A 72 -8.66 3.56 -12.94
C LEU A 72 -8.45 3.32 -11.44
N ASN A 73 -9.50 2.92 -10.71
CA ASN A 73 -9.41 2.61 -9.28
C ASN A 73 -8.45 1.44 -9.02
N LEU A 74 -8.63 0.35 -9.78
CA LEU A 74 -7.74 -0.82 -9.68
C LEU A 74 -6.31 -0.45 -10.08
N ILE A 75 -6.15 0.29 -11.18
CA ILE A 75 -4.83 0.69 -11.67
C ILE A 75 -4.11 1.55 -10.62
N MET A 76 -4.81 2.48 -9.97
CA MET A 76 -4.24 3.33 -8.93
C MET A 76 -3.79 2.51 -7.72
N HIS A 77 -4.65 1.64 -7.20
CA HIS A 77 -4.32 0.78 -6.06
C HIS A 77 -3.11 -0.11 -6.33
N TYR A 78 -3.13 -0.85 -7.44
CA TYR A 78 -2.04 -1.76 -7.80
C TYR A 78 -0.76 -1.01 -8.19
N GLY A 79 -0.87 0.13 -8.89
CA GLY A 79 0.28 0.95 -9.27
C GLY A 79 1.02 1.51 -8.06
N GLN A 80 0.30 2.15 -7.14
CA GLN A 80 0.88 2.65 -5.88
C GLN A 80 1.40 1.50 -5.01
N GLY A 81 0.67 0.37 -4.96
CA GLY A 81 1.07 -0.80 -4.22
C GLY A 81 2.38 -1.39 -4.72
N ALA A 82 2.53 -1.53 -6.04
CA ALA A 82 3.74 -2.00 -6.69
C ALA A 82 4.95 -1.09 -6.40
N VAL A 83 4.78 0.23 -6.53
CA VAL A 83 5.84 1.21 -6.23
C VAL A 83 6.26 1.13 -4.76
N LEU A 84 5.30 1.12 -3.82
CA LEU A 84 5.60 0.99 -2.40
C LEU A 84 6.18 -0.39 -2.04
N GLY A 85 5.85 -1.43 -2.78
CA GLY A 85 6.47 -2.74 -2.65
C GLY A 85 7.96 -2.73 -2.98
N VAL A 86 8.37 -2.00 -4.02
CA VAL A 86 9.79 -1.76 -4.34
C VAL A 86 10.49 -1.01 -3.22
N VAL A 87 9.85 0.03 -2.66
CA VAL A 87 10.37 0.74 -1.47
C VAL A 87 10.54 -0.24 -0.31
N ARG A 88 9.53 -1.05 0.00
CA ARG A 88 9.58 -2.01 1.10
C ARG A 88 10.63 -3.11 0.91
N ALA A 89 10.86 -3.54 -0.33
CA ALA A 89 11.93 -4.47 -0.68
C ALA A 89 13.31 -3.85 -0.42
N ALA A 90 13.54 -2.60 -0.85
CA ALA A 90 14.77 -1.89 -0.54
C ALA A 90 15.00 -1.78 0.98
N LEU A 91 13.97 -1.38 1.74
CA LEU A 91 14.06 -1.33 3.20
C LEU A 91 14.48 -2.69 3.79
N SER A 92 13.88 -3.78 3.31
CA SER A 92 14.18 -5.14 3.77
C SER A 92 15.63 -5.56 3.50
N VAL A 93 16.19 -5.19 2.34
CA VAL A 93 17.59 -5.48 1.97
C VAL A 93 18.56 -4.75 2.91
N TYR A 94 18.25 -3.50 3.26
CA TYR A 94 19.03 -2.71 4.22
C TYR A 94 18.72 -3.03 5.69
N GLY A 95 18.08 -4.16 5.97
CA GLY A 95 17.84 -4.64 7.34
C GLY A 95 16.65 -4.00 8.04
N MET A 96 15.98 -3.01 7.44
CA MET A 96 14.75 -2.41 7.98
C MET A 96 13.56 -3.34 7.74
N ARG A 97 13.19 -4.09 8.79
CA ARG A 97 12.23 -5.20 8.72
C ARG A 97 11.27 -5.24 9.90
N GLY A 98 10.26 -6.09 9.78
CA GLY A 98 9.35 -6.38 10.87
C GLY A 98 8.23 -5.36 11.06
N PRO A 99 7.41 -5.54 12.11
CA PRO A 99 6.12 -4.87 12.24
C PRO A 99 6.23 -3.35 12.40
N PHE A 100 7.33 -2.84 12.95
CA PHE A 100 7.54 -1.39 13.05
C PHE A 100 7.73 -0.74 11.67
N VAL A 101 8.46 -1.40 10.76
CA VAL A 101 8.64 -0.90 9.39
C VAL A 101 7.34 -1.01 8.60
N ASP A 102 6.53 -2.05 8.85
CA ASP A 102 5.20 -2.16 8.26
C ASP A 102 4.29 -1.01 8.72
N PHE A 103 4.34 -0.63 10.02
CA PHE A 103 3.61 0.54 10.53
C PHE A 103 4.04 1.84 9.85
N ILE A 104 5.34 2.06 9.66
CA ILE A 104 5.84 3.22 8.91
C ILE A 104 5.34 3.19 7.46
N LEU A 105 5.35 2.00 6.83
CA LEU A 105 4.86 1.84 5.45
C LEU A 105 3.35 2.10 5.35
N THR A 106 2.55 1.79 6.37
CA THR A 106 1.14 2.21 6.45
C THR A 106 1.02 3.73 6.39
N GLY A 107 1.81 4.45 7.21
CA GLY A 107 1.85 5.91 7.18
C GLY A 107 2.30 6.47 5.83
N MET A 108 3.31 5.87 5.20
CA MET A 108 3.74 6.26 3.85
C MET A 108 2.63 6.08 2.82
N ARG A 109 1.94 4.93 2.85
CA ARG A 109 0.83 4.64 1.94
C ARG A 109 -0.29 5.68 2.08
N LEU A 110 -0.72 5.94 3.31
CA LEU A 110 -1.74 6.94 3.61
C LEU A 110 -1.28 8.34 3.16
N SER A 111 -0.02 8.71 3.41
CA SER A 111 0.49 10.03 3.04
C SER A 111 0.50 10.24 1.53
N VAL A 112 0.85 9.22 0.74
CA VAL A 112 0.80 9.28 -0.73
C VAL A 112 -0.65 9.42 -1.21
N ASP A 113 -1.55 8.58 -0.67
CA ASP A 113 -2.98 8.63 -1.02
C ASP A 113 -3.53 10.04 -0.75
N GLN A 114 -3.37 10.54 0.48
CA GLN A 114 -3.90 11.84 0.87
C GLN A 114 -3.27 13.01 0.13
N THR A 115 -1.98 12.94 -0.17
CA THR A 115 -1.32 14.00 -0.94
C THR A 115 -1.91 14.09 -2.35
N LEU A 116 -2.01 12.95 -3.05
CA LEU A 116 -2.50 12.94 -4.44
C LEU A 116 -3.99 13.26 -4.52
N GLU A 117 -4.79 12.69 -3.64
CA GLU A 117 -6.24 12.87 -3.60
C GLU A 117 -6.62 14.33 -3.31
N ASN A 118 -5.97 14.96 -2.34
CA ASN A 118 -6.23 16.37 -2.03
C ASN A 118 -5.64 17.31 -3.09
N TRP A 119 -4.49 16.97 -3.68
CA TRP A 119 -3.87 17.77 -4.74
C TRP A 119 -4.78 17.96 -5.96
N VAL A 120 -5.47 16.89 -6.37
CA VAL A 120 -6.41 16.93 -7.51
C VAL A 120 -7.86 17.18 -7.10
N GLY A 121 -8.10 17.49 -5.82
CA GLY A 121 -9.42 17.81 -5.26
C GLY A 121 -10.43 16.67 -5.35
N SER A 122 -9.98 15.41 -5.41
CA SER A 122 -10.86 14.22 -5.41
C SER A 122 -11.16 13.76 -3.98
N GLY A 123 -10.32 14.13 -3.02
CA GLY A 123 -10.48 13.82 -1.59
C GLY A 123 -10.83 15.05 -0.75
N ALA A 124 -10.90 14.80 0.56
CA ALA A 124 -10.95 15.82 1.60
C ALA A 124 -9.91 15.50 2.67
N LEU A 125 -9.60 16.47 3.53
CA LEU A 125 -8.60 16.26 4.59
C LEU A 125 -9.06 15.13 5.55
N PRO A 126 -8.19 14.17 5.94
CA PRO A 126 -8.61 12.99 6.69
C PRO A 126 -9.38 13.26 7.98
N TRP A 127 -9.02 14.33 8.71
CA TRP A 127 -9.68 14.74 9.95
C TRP A 127 -11.08 15.34 9.76
N THR A 128 -11.53 15.50 8.51
CA THR A 128 -12.90 15.92 8.18
C THR A 128 -13.82 14.73 7.90
N TRP A 129 -13.26 13.53 7.77
CA TRP A 129 -14.02 12.32 7.46
C TRP A 129 -14.69 11.73 8.70
N PRO A 130 -15.79 10.97 8.54
CA PRO A 130 -16.31 10.12 9.60
C PRO A 130 -15.22 9.21 10.18
N VAL A 131 -15.18 9.07 11.51
CA VAL A 131 -14.14 8.30 12.22
C VAL A 131 -14.08 6.85 11.74
N ASN A 132 -15.22 6.24 11.42
CA ASN A 132 -15.30 4.90 10.88
C ASN A 132 -14.57 4.77 9.53
N GLU A 133 -14.63 5.78 8.66
CA GLU A 133 -13.90 5.76 7.39
C GLU A 133 -12.40 5.87 7.60
N GLN A 134 -11.95 6.72 8.54
CA GLN A 134 -10.54 6.82 8.90
C GLN A 134 -10.00 5.49 9.44
N VAL A 135 -10.75 4.82 10.32
CA VAL A 135 -10.37 3.52 10.88
C VAL A 135 -10.29 2.46 9.78
N ILE A 136 -11.29 2.38 8.91
CA ILE A 136 -11.30 1.44 7.77
C ILE A 136 -10.10 1.68 6.87
N ASP A 137 -9.77 2.94 6.58
CA ASP A 137 -8.66 3.29 5.70
C ASP A 137 -7.31 2.86 6.32
N ILE A 138 -7.06 3.24 7.58
CA ILE A 138 -5.86 2.86 8.32
C ILE A 138 -5.72 1.34 8.40
N LEU A 139 -6.80 0.62 8.70
CA LEU A 139 -6.77 -0.85 8.82
C LEU A 139 -6.37 -1.51 7.50
N HIS A 140 -7.00 -1.15 6.38
CA HIS A 140 -6.70 -1.77 5.09
C HIS A 140 -5.30 -1.40 4.58
N LYS A 141 -4.84 -0.15 4.80
CA LYS A 141 -3.45 0.23 4.51
C LYS A 141 -2.45 -0.50 5.43
N GLY A 142 -2.88 -0.81 6.65
CA GLY A 142 -2.18 -1.70 7.58
C GLY A 142 -2.02 -3.11 7.03
N VAL A 143 -3.11 -3.71 6.54
CA VAL A 143 -3.12 -5.05 5.92
C VAL A 143 -2.21 -5.09 4.70
N PHE A 144 -2.30 -4.08 3.81
CA PHE A 144 -1.41 -3.93 2.66
C PHE A 144 0.07 -3.92 3.10
N ALA A 145 0.40 -3.06 4.06
CA ALA A 145 1.78 -2.86 4.49
C ALA A 145 2.34 -4.11 5.17
N PHE A 146 1.55 -4.77 6.01
CA PHE A 146 1.92 -6.02 6.67
C PHE A 146 2.15 -7.14 5.67
N ALA A 147 1.23 -7.36 4.71
CA ALA A 147 1.36 -8.41 3.71
C ALA A 147 2.57 -8.18 2.80
N THR A 148 2.73 -6.97 2.29
CA THR A 148 3.88 -6.57 1.48
C THR A 148 5.19 -6.76 2.25
N GLY A 149 5.24 -6.30 3.50
CA GLY A 149 6.40 -6.42 4.37
C GLY A 149 6.74 -7.86 4.72
N TYR A 150 5.73 -8.69 4.98
CA TYR A 150 5.92 -10.12 5.23
C TYR A 150 6.56 -10.81 4.03
N ILE A 151 6.07 -10.54 2.81
CA ILE A 151 6.62 -11.13 1.58
C ILE A 151 8.06 -10.66 1.37
N CYS A 152 8.33 -9.35 1.40
CA CYS A 152 9.70 -8.84 1.26
C CYS A 152 10.64 -9.43 2.33
N ASP A 153 10.21 -9.42 3.58
CA ASP A 153 11.01 -9.98 4.67
C ASP A 153 11.25 -11.47 4.47
N TYR A 154 10.30 -12.22 3.92
CA TYR A 154 10.45 -13.64 3.64
C TYR A 154 11.54 -13.89 2.58
N TRP A 155 11.55 -13.10 1.51
CA TRP A 155 12.45 -13.29 0.37
C TRP A 155 13.91 -12.92 0.62
N PHE A 156 14.17 -11.86 1.41
CA PHE A 156 15.54 -11.37 1.65
C PHE A 156 16.17 -11.94 2.93
N GLN A 157 15.58 -12.99 3.50
CA GLN A 157 16.07 -13.61 4.74
C GLN A 157 17.23 -14.55 4.44
#